data_AF-A0A832Q9Q8-F1
#
_entry.id   AF-A0A832Q9Q8-F1
#
_cell.length_a   1.000
_cell.length_b   1.000
_cell.length_c   1.000
_cell.angle_alpha   90.00
_cell.angle_beta   90.00
_cell.angle_gamma   90.00
#
_symmetry.space_group_name_H-M   'P 1'
#
loop_
_entity.id
_entity.type
_entity.pdbx_description
1 polymer ?
#
loop_
_entity_poly.entity_id
_entity_poly.type
_entity_poly.pdbx_seq_one_letter_code
_entity_poly.pdbx_strand_id
1 'polypeptide(L)'
;MGFLLWYEESGIGIFIRESLWGYPITLSSHAVGMATVMGVVLALNFRVLGYAKGVSILAFDKLFLVGWVGFIINLISGLILFAGSASLYFFQGSFQLKIGAIVLGGILMKLVMNSVRENKSPATQKTLAAFCSLCWLVGLVTGRLMAYLG
;
A
#
# COMPACT_ATOMS: atom_id res chain seq x y z
N MET A 1 2.21 -23.24 10.69
CA MET A 1 1.96 -23.59 9.27
C MET A 1 0.50 -23.97 9.00
N GLY A 2 -0.19 -24.74 9.87
CA GLY A 2 -1.56 -25.21 9.63
C GLY A 2 -2.58 -24.15 9.19
N PHE A 3 -2.57 -22.94 9.79
CA PHE A 3 -3.44 -21.84 9.35
C PHE A 3 -3.14 -21.35 7.92
N LEU A 4 -1.87 -21.25 7.53
CA LEU A 4 -1.48 -20.78 6.19
C LEU A 4 -1.88 -21.79 5.12
N LEU A 5 -1.69 -23.08 5.40
CA LEU A 5 -2.12 -24.16 4.50
C LEU A 5 -3.64 -24.23 4.40
N TRP A 6 -4.37 -24.11 5.52
CA TRP A 6 -5.83 -24.01 5.51
C TRP A 6 -6.33 -22.84 4.65
N TYR A 7 -5.67 -21.68 4.74
CA TYR A 7 -6.03 -20.52 3.92
C TYR A 7 -5.72 -20.76 2.44
N GLU A 8 -4.60 -21.42 2.14
CA GLU A 8 -4.16 -21.75 0.80
C GLU A 8 -5.03 -22.82 0.12
N GLU A 9 -5.50 -23.80 0.87
CA GLU A 9 -6.42 -24.86 0.40
C GLU A 9 -7.89 -24.43 0.39
N SER A 10 -8.20 -23.24 0.90
CA SER A 10 -9.55 -22.70 0.87
C SER A 10 -10.06 -22.49 -0.56
N GLY A 11 -11.38 -22.37 -0.73
CA GLY A 11 -11.99 -22.05 -2.03
C GLY A 11 -11.46 -20.76 -2.67
N ILE A 12 -10.95 -19.81 -1.87
CA ILE A 12 -10.31 -18.59 -2.36
C ILE A 12 -8.94 -18.90 -2.96
N GLY A 13 -8.13 -19.72 -2.29
CA GLY A 13 -6.82 -20.14 -2.80
C GLY A 13 -6.96 -20.99 -4.08
N ILE A 14 -7.94 -21.90 -4.12
CA ILE A 14 -8.29 -22.68 -5.31
C ILE A 14 -8.75 -21.75 -6.45
N PHE A 15 -9.64 -20.80 -6.18
CA PHE A 15 -10.09 -19.83 -7.17
C PHE A 15 -8.92 -19.06 -7.79
N ILE A 16 -7.91 -18.71 -7.01
CA ILE A 16 -6.73 -17.99 -7.53
C ILE A 16 -5.82 -18.89 -8.36
N ARG A 17 -5.66 -20.17 -8.01
CA ARG A 17 -4.77 -21.10 -8.73
C ARG A 17 -5.40 -21.72 -9.98
N GLU A 18 -6.70 -22.00 -9.94
CA GLU A 18 -7.37 -22.82 -10.97
C GLU A 18 -8.30 -22.03 -11.89
N SER A 19 -8.80 -20.86 -11.47
CA SER A 19 -9.66 -20.04 -12.31
C SER A 19 -8.85 -19.24 -13.33
N LEU A 20 -9.24 -19.33 -14.60
CA LEU A 20 -8.70 -18.49 -15.68
C LEU A 20 -8.80 -16.99 -15.36
N TRP A 21 -9.86 -16.57 -14.65
CA TRP A 21 -10.13 -15.16 -14.34
C TRP A 21 -9.80 -14.76 -12.91
N GLY A 22 -9.62 -15.73 -12.00
CA GLY A 22 -9.43 -15.45 -10.59
C GLY A 22 -8.17 -14.63 -10.32
N TYR A 23 -7.02 -15.10 -10.79
CA TYR A 23 -5.76 -14.37 -10.64
C TYR A 23 -5.75 -13.03 -11.39
N PRO A 24 -6.11 -12.94 -12.70
CA PRO A 24 -6.02 -11.69 -13.45
C PRO A 24 -6.91 -10.56 -12.90
N ILE A 25 -8.17 -10.84 -12.56
CA ILE A 25 -9.09 -9.82 -12.05
C ILE A 25 -8.64 -9.34 -10.66
N THR A 26 -8.22 -10.26 -9.81
CA THR A 26 -7.76 -9.92 -8.46
C THR A 26 -6.47 -9.10 -8.51
N LEU A 27 -5.51 -9.50 -9.35
CA LEU A 27 -4.26 -8.75 -9.54
C LEU A 27 -4.51 -7.36 -10.14
N SER A 28 -5.42 -7.25 -11.11
CA SER A 28 -5.80 -5.96 -11.71
C SER A 28 -6.45 -5.04 -10.67
N SER A 29 -7.38 -5.57 -9.88
CA SER A 29 -8.03 -4.84 -8.78
C SER A 29 -7.00 -4.37 -7.75
N HIS A 30 -6.05 -5.24 -7.40
CA HIS A 30 -4.95 -4.89 -6.50
C HIS A 30 -4.10 -3.76 -7.07
N ALA A 31 -3.75 -3.80 -8.35
CA ALA A 31 -2.98 -2.75 -9.01
C ALA A 31 -3.72 -1.41 -9.04
N VAL A 32 -5.03 -1.40 -9.31
CA VAL A 32 -5.86 -0.18 -9.26
C VAL A 32 -5.91 0.39 -7.85
N GLY A 33 -6.11 -0.45 -6.83
CA GLY A 33 -6.07 -0.05 -5.43
C GLY A 33 -4.71 0.55 -5.05
N MET A 34 -3.60 -0.09 -5.43
CA MET A 34 -2.24 0.42 -5.20
C MET A 34 -2.03 1.77 -5.87
N ALA A 35 -2.41 1.91 -7.15
CA ALA A 35 -2.25 3.15 -7.89
C ALA A 35 -3.03 4.29 -7.25
N THR A 36 -4.23 4.00 -6.74
CA THR A 36 -5.08 4.98 -6.03
C THR A 36 -4.42 5.44 -4.73
N VAL A 37 -4.00 4.50 -3.87
CA VAL A 37 -3.35 4.83 -2.58
C VAL A 37 -2.05 5.58 -2.81
N MET A 38 -1.19 5.06 -3.69
CA MET A 38 0.09 5.66 -4.01
C MET A 38 -0.07 7.06 -4.61
N GLY A 39 -1.04 7.25 -5.50
CA GLY A 39 -1.35 8.56 -6.09
C GLY A 39 -1.75 9.58 -5.04
N VAL A 40 -2.65 9.22 -4.11
CA VAL A 40 -3.08 10.12 -3.02
C VAL A 40 -1.93 10.47 -2.09
N VAL A 41 -1.16 9.47 -1.66
CA VAL A 41 -0.02 9.66 -0.75
C VAL A 41 1.06 10.54 -1.39
N LEU A 42 1.46 10.23 -2.62
CA LEU A 42 2.50 11.00 -3.32
C LEU A 42 2.03 12.43 -3.61
N ALA A 43 0.77 12.63 -4.02
CA ALA A 43 0.23 13.95 -4.26
C ALA A 43 0.30 14.83 -3.00
N LEU A 44 -0.08 14.28 -1.84
CA LEU A 44 0.00 15.00 -0.57
C LEU A 44 1.45 15.22 -0.13
N ASN A 45 2.30 14.20 -0.19
CA ASN A 45 3.69 14.33 0.22
C ASN A 45 4.46 15.32 -0.67
N PHE A 46 4.25 15.33 -1.98
CA PHE A 46 4.81 16.33 -2.89
C PHE A 46 4.30 17.74 -2.57
N ARG A 47 3.02 17.87 -2.22
CA ARG A 47 2.48 19.14 -1.76
C ARG A 47 3.18 19.63 -0.49
N VAL A 48 3.46 18.75 0.47
CA VAL A 48 4.20 19.06 1.71
C VAL A 48 5.68 19.35 1.43
N LEU A 49 6.29 18.66 0.47
CA LEU A 49 7.67 18.88 0.03
C LEU A 49 7.87 20.26 -0.63
N GLY A 50 6.79 20.89 -1.06
CA GLY A 50 6.77 22.25 -1.58
C GLY A 50 6.48 22.36 -3.07
N TYR A 51 6.09 21.27 -3.72
CA TYR A 51 5.51 21.28 -5.06
C TYR A 51 4.04 21.70 -5.00
N ALA A 52 3.46 22.14 -6.13
CA ALA A 52 2.04 22.49 -6.26
C ALA A 52 1.49 23.43 -5.14
N LYS A 53 2.27 24.42 -4.71
CA LYS A 53 1.95 25.31 -3.56
C LYS A 53 0.58 26.01 -3.68
N GLY A 54 0.08 26.21 -4.89
CA GLY A 54 -1.23 26.82 -5.15
C GLY A 54 -2.44 25.96 -4.74
N VAL A 55 -2.24 24.66 -4.46
CA VAL A 55 -3.31 23.78 -3.97
C VAL A 55 -3.36 23.86 -2.45
N SER A 56 -4.54 24.13 -1.88
CA SER A 56 -4.72 24.09 -0.42
C SER A 56 -4.57 22.67 0.10
N ILE A 57 -3.90 22.48 1.24
CA ILE A 57 -3.82 21.15 1.89
C ILE A 57 -5.21 20.65 2.33
N LEU A 58 -6.14 21.56 2.63
CA LEU A 58 -7.53 21.23 2.94
C LEU A 58 -8.29 20.65 1.73
N ALA A 59 -7.83 20.90 0.51
CA ALA A 59 -8.43 20.30 -0.69
C ALA A 59 -8.23 18.78 -0.75
N PHE A 60 -7.33 18.22 0.06
CA PHE A 60 -7.03 16.79 0.09
C PHE A 60 -8.01 15.96 0.92
N ASP A 61 -8.94 16.57 1.68
CA ASP A 61 -9.92 15.82 2.48
C ASP A 61 -10.77 14.86 1.64
N LYS A 62 -11.16 15.28 0.43
CA LYS A 62 -11.86 14.41 -0.53
C LYS A 62 -10.95 13.33 -1.12
N LEU A 63 -9.67 13.65 -1.33
CA LEU A 63 -8.67 12.69 -1.79
C LEU A 63 -8.39 11.60 -0.76
N PHE A 64 -8.52 11.88 0.54
CA PHE A 64 -8.42 10.86 1.58
C PHE A 64 -9.52 9.81 1.48
N LEU A 65 -10.75 10.20 1.17
CA LEU A 65 -11.85 9.25 0.96
C LEU A 65 -11.53 8.31 -0.21
N VAL A 66 -11.04 8.87 -1.32
CA VAL A 66 -10.59 8.09 -2.49
C VAL A 66 -9.43 7.16 -2.10
N GLY A 67 -8.49 7.65 -1.31
CA GLY A 67 -7.39 6.85 -0.77
C GLY A 67 -7.87 5.67 0.07
N TRP A 68 -8.88 5.85 0.92
CA TRP A 68 -9.49 4.78 1.72
C TRP A 68 -10.19 3.74 0.87
N VAL A 69 -10.97 4.16 -0.13
CA VAL A 69 -11.59 3.24 -1.08
C VAL A 69 -10.53 2.42 -1.81
N GLY A 70 -9.49 3.08 -2.32
CA GLY A 70 -8.34 2.43 -2.95
C GLY A 70 -7.64 1.44 -2.02
N PHE A 71 -7.46 1.81 -0.74
CA PHE A 71 -6.84 0.96 0.27
C PHE A 71 -7.68 -0.28 0.57
N ILE A 72 -9.00 -0.14 0.70
CA ILE A 72 -9.90 -1.28 0.93
C ILE A 72 -9.84 -2.26 -0.26
N ILE A 73 -9.94 -1.74 -1.49
CA ILE A 73 -9.80 -2.56 -2.71
C ILE A 73 -8.44 -3.27 -2.70
N ASN A 74 -7.38 -2.55 -2.40
CA ASN A 74 -6.03 -3.08 -2.38
C ASN A 74 -5.84 -4.17 -1.31
N LEU A 75 -6.34 -3.93 -0.10
CA LEU A 75 -6.23 -4.86 1.02
C LEU A 75 -6.99 -6.15 0.74
N ILE A 76 -8.26 -6.05 0.33
CA ILE A 76 -9.10 -7.23 0.06
C ILE A 76 -8.48 -8.07 -1.07
N SER A 77 -8.14 -7.44 -2.19
CA SER A 77 -7.49 -8.14 -3.30
C SER A 77 -6.12 -8.71 -2.92
N GLY A 78 -5.36 -8.03 -2.06
CA GLY A 78 -4.07 -8.50 -1.55
C GLY A 78 -4.19 -9.75 -0.69
N LEU A 79 -5.21 -9.81 0.19
CA LEU A 79 -5.51 -10.99 1.00
C LEU A 79 -5.93 -12.16 0.11
N ILE A 80 -6.77 -11.92 -0.89
CA ILE A 80 -7.18 -12.94 -1.88
C ILE A 80 -5.95 -13.47 -2.64
N LEU A 81 -5.06 -12.59 -3.15
CA LEU A 81 -3.83 -13.01 -3.82
C LEU A 81 -2.91 -13.80 -2.90
N PHE A 82 -2.80 -13.38 -1.63
CA PHE A 82 -2.01 -14.07 -0.63
C PHE A 82 -2.50 -15.50 -0.40
N ALA A 83 -3.82 -15.76 -0.49
CA ALA A 83 -4.38 -17.10 -0.41
C ALA A 83 -3.89 -18.05 -1.51
N GLY A 84 -3.38 -17.54 -2.64
CA GLY A 84 -2.87 -18.39 -3.72
C GLY A 84 -1.63 -19.22 -3.31
N SER A 85 -0.77 -18.64 -2.47
CA SER A 85 0.49 -19.25 -2.01
C SER A 85 0.92 -18.68 -0.65
N ALA A 86 0.03 -18.76 0.33
CA ALA A 86 0.20 -18.11 1.63
C ALA A 86 1.41 -18.65 2.41
N SER A 87 1.62 -19.96 2.33
CA SER A 87 2.74 -20.63 3.00
C SER A 87 4.11 -20.21 2.44
N LEU A 88 4.19 -19.86 1.15
CA LEU A 88 5.40 -19.36 0.52
C LEU A 88 5.61 -17.88 0.83
N TYR A 89 4.61 -17.04 0.58
CA TYR A 89 4.75 -15.60 0.71
C TYR A 89 5.01 -15.15 2.15
N PHE A 90 4.46 -15.83 3.16
CA PHE A 90 4.63 -15.40 4.56
C PHE A 90 6.10 -15.39 5.02
N PHE A 91 6.92 -16.34 4.54
CA PHE A 91 8.34 -16.46 4.89
C PHE A 91 9.26 -15.72 3.93
N GLN A 92 8.71 -15.19 2.84
CA GLN A 92 9.47 -14.44 1.86
C GLN A 92 9.89 -13.08 2.43
N GLY A 93 11.20 -12.80 2.45
CA GLY A 93 11.72 -11.55 3.00
C GLY A 93 11.18 -10.29 2.31
N SER A 94 10.91 -10.37 0.99
CA SER A 94 10.29 -9.29 0.22
C SER A 94 8.85 -9.00 0.67
N PHE A 95 8.06 -10.01 1.01
CA PHE A 95 6.71 -9.84 1.55
C PHE A 95 6.74 -9.21 2.94
N GLN A 96 7.61 -9.68 3.83
CA GLN A 96 7.75 -9.12 5.17
C GLN A 96 8.16 -7.64 5.12
N LEU A 97 9.12 -7.31 4.25
CA LEU A 97 9.56 -5.94 4.03
C LEU A 97 8.45 -5.06 3.41
N LYS A 98 7.65 -5.61 2.48
CA LYS A 98 6.46 -4.95 1.94
C LYS A 98 5.49 -4.57 3.05
N ILE A 99 5.10 -5.53 3.90
CA ILE A 99 4.12 -5.30 4.96
C ILE A 99 4.67 -4.30 5.98
N GLY A 100 5.93 -4.45 6.41
CA GLY A 100 6.58 -3.50 7.32
C GLY A 100 6.62 -2.08 6.76
N ALA A 101 6.95 -1.93 5.47
CA ALA A 101 7.00 -0.64 4.80
C ALA A 101 5.62 0.01 4.64
N ILE A 102 4.57 -0.77 4.36
CA ILE A 102 3.18 -0.25 4.27
C ILE A 102 2.70 0.23 5.65
N VAL A 103 2.93 -0.55 6.72
CA VAL A 103 2.55 -0.17 8.09
C VAL A 103 3.27 1.11 8.51
N LEU A 104 4.59 1.15 8.32
CA LEU A 104 5.39 2.34 8.64
C LEU A 104 4.98 3.55 7.79
N GLY A 105 4.72 3.34 6.50
CA GLY A 105 4.23 4.38 5.59
C GLY A 105 2.89 4.97 6.02
N GLY A 106 1.95 4.14 6.52
CA GLY A 106 0.68 4.60 7.07
C GLY A 106 0.85 5.42 8.36
N ILE A 107 1.74 4.98 9.25
CA ILE A 107 2.09 5.73 10.48
C ILE A 107 2.72 7.09 10.11
N LEU A 108 3.72 7.08 9.22
CA LEU A 108 4.38 8.30 8.76
C LEU A 108 3.39 9.26 8.08
N MET A 109 2.43 8.75 7.32
CA MET A 109 1.38 9.57 6.71
C MET A 109 0.55 10.32 7.76
N LYS A 110 0.16 9.64 8.85
CA LYS A 110 -0.52 10.28 9.98
C LYS A 110 0.37 11.34 10.64
N LEU A 111 1.66 11.07 10.80
CA LEU A 111 2.62 12.04 11.34
C LEU A 111 2.81 13.26 10.43
N VAL A 112 2.83 13.07 9.11
CA VAL A 112 2.86 14.16 8.13
C VAL A 112 1.63 15.05 8.33
N MET A 113 0.42 14.48 8.35
CA MET A 113 -0.82 15.25 8.54
C MET A 113 -0.83 16.01 9.87
N ASN A 114 -0.44 15.36 10.96
CA ASN A 114 -0.37 16.02 12.27
C ASN A 114 0.65 17.16 12.26
N SER A 115 1.82 16.97 11.64
CA SER A 115 2.85 18.01 11.55
C SER A 115 2.40 19.24 10.76
N VAL A 116 1.52 19.06 9.78
CA VAL A 116 0.89 20.17 9.05
C VAL A 116 -0.17 20.85 9.90
N ARG A 117 -1.07 20.09 10.55
CA ARG A 117 -2.14 20.63 11.40
C ARG A 117 -1.62 21.40 12.61
N GLU A 118 -0.54 20.92 13.20
CA GLU A 118 0.14 21.53 14.34
C GLU A 118 1.09 22.67 13.94
N ASN A 119 1.19 23.01 12.65
CA ASN A 119 2.11 24.02 12.11
C ASN A 119 3.57 23.84 12.56
N LYS A 120 4.04 22.59 12.60
CA LYS A 120 5.46 22.26 12.89
C LYS A 120 6.39 22.88 11.84
N SER A 121 7.69 22.91 12.15
CA SER A 121 8.69 23.49 11.24
C SER A 121 8.62 22.86 9.83
N PRO A 122 8.82 23.65 8.75
CA PRO A 122 8.82 23.13 7.39
C PRO A 122 9.84 22.01 7.17
N ALA A 123 10.98 22.06 7.87
CA ALA A 123 12.00 21.01 7.79
C ALA A 123 11.45 19.66 8.29
N THR A 124 10.77 19.65 9.44
CA THR A 124 10.14 18.44 10.00
C THR A 124 9.08 17.87 9.06
N GLN A 125 8.22 18.73 8.51
CA GLN A 125 7.16 18.31 7.58
C GLN A 125 7.75 17.63 6.33
N LYS A 126 8.77 18.24 5.73
CA LYS A 126 9.45 17.71 4.54
C LYS A 126 10.16 16.40 4.80
N THR A 127 10.87 16.28 5.92
CA THR A 127 11.55 15.03 6.30
C THR A 127 10.57 13.89 6.46
N LEU A 128 9.47 14.11 7.19
CA LEU A 128 8.41 13.10 7.35
C LEU A 128 7.79 12.70 6.00
N ALA A 129 7.50 13.67 5.13
CA ALA A 129 6.93 13.41 3.82
C ALA A 129 7.89 12.62 2.91
N ALA A 130 9.20 12.89 2.99
CA ALA A 130 10.22 12.15 2.24
C ALA A 130 10.31 10.70 2.71
N PHE A 131 10.43 10.46 4.02
CA PHE A 131 10.46 9.10 4.58
C PHE A 131 9.16 8.34 4.30
N CYS A 132 8.00 9.00 4.42
CA CYS A 132 6.71 8.43 4.07
C CYS A 132 6.72 7.93 2.61
N SER A 133 7.14 8.80 1.68
CA SER A 133 7.21 8.46 0.25
C SER A 133 8.16 7.30 -0.02
N LEU A 134 9.31 7.26 0.66
CA LEU A 134 10.26 6.15 0.57
C LEU A 134 9.65 4.83 1.04
N CYS A 135 8.95 4.81 2.18
CA CYS A 135 8.27 3.60 2.67
C CYS A 135 7.25 3.06 1.66
N TRP A 136 6.43 3.93 1.07
CA TRP A 136 5.46 3.52 0.07
C TRP A 136 6.12 3.01 -1.23
N LEU A 137 7.20 3.65 -1.68
CA LEU A 137 7.99 3.17 -2.81
C LEU A 137 8.61 1.80 -2.54
N VAL A 138 9.17 1.61 -1.34
CA VAL A 138 9.72 0.33 -0.90
C VAL A 138 8.65 -0.75 -0.91
N GLY A 139 7.46 -0.50 -0.37
CA GLY A 139 6.34 -1.43 -0.40
C GLY A 139 5.89 -1.79 -1.83
N LEU A 140 5.89 -0.82 -2.75
CA LEU A 140 5.57 -1.04 -4.16
C LEU A 140 6.63 -1.91 -4.87
N VAL A 141 7.90 -1.57 -4.70
CA VAL A 141 9.04 -2.26 -5.34
C VAL A 141 9.14 -3.68 -4.83
N THR A 142 9.11 -3.88 -3.51
CA THR A 142 9.15 -5.22 -2.91
C THR A 142 7.96 -6.08 -3.27
N GLY A 143 6.77 -5.49 -3.41
CA GLY A 143 5.60 -6.21 -3.92
C GLY A 143 5.77 -6.73 -5.35
N ARG A 144 6.58 -6.09 -6.19
CA ARG A 144 6.93 -6.61 -7.53
C ARG A 144 8.06 -7.62 -7.47
N LEU A 145 9.05 -7.41 -6.62
CA LEU A 145 10.14 -8.38 -6.37
C LEU A 145 9.61 -9.75 -5.90
N MET A 146 8.46 -9.78 -5.21
CA MET A 146 7.82 -11.04 -4.80
C MET A 146 7.60 -12.04 -5.94
N ALA A 147 7.35 -11.55 -7.16
CA ALA A 147 7.11 -12.40 -8.33
C ALA A 147 8.39 -13.02 -8.91
N TYR A 148 9.57 -12.51 -8.53
CA TYR A 148 10.86 -12.92 -9.09
C TYR A 148 11.74 -13.67 -8.07
N LEU A 149 11.59 -13.35 -6.79
CA LEU A 149 12.40 -13.91 -5.71
C LEU A 149 11.62 -15.04 -5.03
N GLY A 150 11.45 -16.19 -5.71
CA GLY A 150 10.76 -17.36 -5.16
C GLY A 150 11.30 -17.83 -3.81
#